data_AF-A0A2V2LP31-F1
#
_entry.id   AF-A0A2V2LP31-F1
#
_cell.length_a   1.000
_cell.length_b   1.000
_cell.length_c   1.000
_cell.angle_alpha   90.00
_cell.angle_beta   90.00
_cell.angle_gamma   90.00
#
_symmetry.space_group_name_H-M   'P 1'
#
loop_
_entity.id
_entity.type
_entity.pdbx_description
1 polymer ?
#
loop_
_entity_poly.entity_id
_entity_poly.type
_entity_poly.pdbx_seq_one_letter_code
_entity_poly.pdbx_strand_id
1 'polypeptide(L)'
;MTEAGAFAPGDARADARKTFDAKVWQNILGEIPTLVGPIALRRAIGATLAELNGLKADGVLVPRTNFATIKSPWRIADGHALLEELEAYAQPVAAEEPGWETIQRVHKRLDFPVGGIIAAIRTGSLRLGQRPDVFGYHGLAVNISEVAAFKARVAPKRKPSINQGEMAAAAFARSAGIRGRGQFLALIGGGNTPAMLVLNPTTRRREWRMSRDDITAFEANYTTPSMLSAETGVHLNTIRAVLQSEGVQPFRPNGLDVGPVYLRNAVEPVVALLKSQEGK
;
A
#
# COMPACT_ATOMS: atom_id res chain seq x y z
N MET A 1 -2.09 -31.30 1.77
CA MET A 1 -1.65 -32.15 0.63
C MET A 1 -1.67 -31.40 -0.69
N THR A 2 -2.71 -30.64 -1.04
CA THR A 2 -2.69 -29.76 -2.24
C THR A 2 -1.61 -28.68 -2.16
N GLU A 3 -1.48 -27.96 -1.03
CA GLU A 3 -0.38 -26.99 -0.80
C GLU A 3 1.02 -27.63 -0.84
N ALA A 4 1.10 -28.93 -0.56
CA ALA A 4 2.36 -29.67 -0.64
C ALA A 4 2.69 -30.09 -2.07
N GLY A 5 1.76 -29.98 -3.02
CA GLY A 5 1.91 -30.46 -4.40
C GLY A 5 1.48 -31.92 -4.62
N ALA A 6 0.95 -32.60 -3.61
CA ALA A 6 0.48 -33.98 -3.73
C ALA A 6 -0.82 -34.11 -4.54
N PHE A 7 -1.58 -33.01 -4.66
CA PHE A 7 -2.77 -32.93 -5.50
C PHE A 7 -2.69 -31.67 -6.38
N ALA A 8 -3.22 -31.75 -7.60
CA ALA A 8 -3.33 -30.58 -8.46
C ALA A 8 -4.34 -29.57 -7.88
N PRO A 9 -4.11 -28.25 -8.00
CA PRO A 9 -5.00 -27.20 -7.46
C PRO A 9 -6.45 -27.22 -7.95
N GLY A 10 -6.75 -27.99 -9.01
CA GLY A 10 -8.09 -28.18 -9.58
C GLY A 10 -8.49 -29.63 -9.74
N ASP A 11 -7.95 -30.54 -8.91
CA ASP A 11 -8.32 -31.96 -8.97
C ASP A 11 -9.82 -32.16 -8.69
N ALA A 12 -10.58 -32.46 -9.75
CA ALA A 12 -12.04 -32.58 -9.76
C ALA A 12 -12.56 -33.89 -9.16
N ARG A 13 -11.67 -34.81 -8.78
CA ARG A 13 -12.08 -36.06 -8.11
C ARG A 13 -12.75 -35.73 -6.78
N ALA A 14 -13.76 -36.52 -6.39
CA ALA A 14 -14.32 -36.43 -5.05
C ALA A 14 -13.25 -36.77 -3.98
N ASP A 15 -13.32 -36.15 -2.80
CA ASP A 15 -12.26 -36.28 -1.78
C ASP A 15 -11.97 -37.74 -1.40
N ALA A 16 -12.99 -38.60 -1.35
CA ALA A 16 -12.84 -40.05 -1.09
C ALA A 16 -12.02 -40.82 -2.16
N ARG A 17 -11.79 -40.21 -3.33
CA ARG A 17 -11.02 -40.79 -4.45
C ARG A 17 -9.70 -40.07 -4.72
N LYS A 18 -9.34 -39.09 -3.89
CA LYS A 18 -8.04 -38.41 -3.93
C LYS A 18 -7.02 -39.20 -3.13
N THR A 19 -6.31 -40.09 -3.80
CA THR A 19 -5.20 -40.85 -3.22
C THR A 19 -3.85 -40.31 -3.69
N PHE A 20 -2.84 -40.37 -2.83
CA PHE A 20 -1.44 -40.02 -3.13
C PHE A 20 -0.52 -41.09 -2.57
N ASP A 21 0.70 -41.18 -3.09
CA ASP A 21 1.69 -42.15 -2.60
C ASP A 21 2.22 -41.72 -1.22
N ALA A 22 1.86 -42.46 -0.18
CA ALA A 22 2.27 -42.15 1.19
C ALA A 22 3.79 -42.22 1.41
N LYS A 23 4.52 -43.08 0.66
CA LYS A 23 5.97 -43.22 0.80
C LYS A 23 6.69 -42.01 0.20
N VAL A 24 6.24 -41.54 -0.96
CA VAL A 24 6.81 -40.34 -1.61
C VAL A 24 6.62 -39.10 -0.72
N TRP A 25 5.51 -39.03 0.01
CA TRP A 25 5.17 -37.89 0.87
C TRP A 25 5.45 -38.12 2.36
N GLN A 26 6.22 -39.16 2.70
CA GLN A 26 6.40 -39.60 4.08
C GLN A 26 7.08 -38.55 4.97
N ASN A 27 7.98 -37.72 4.40
CA ASN A 27 8.59 -36.61 5.13
C ASN A 27 7.52 -35.61 5.64
N ILE A 28 6.58 -35.21 4.78
CA ILE A 28 5.49 -34.30 5.17
C ILE A 28 4.56 -34.98 6.17
N LEU A 29 4.23 -36.26 5.96
CA LEU A 29 3.38 -37.00 6.89
C LEU A 29 4.02 -37.16 8.27
N GLY A 30 5.35 -37.35 8.33
CA GLY A 30 6.10 -37.43 9.57
C GLY A 30 6.19 -36.10 10.32
N GLU A 31 6.09 -34.97 9.62
CA GLU A 31 6.09 -33.64 10.23
C GLU A 31 4.72 -33.25 10.82
N ILE A 32 3.60 -33.74 10.28
CA ILE A 32 2.25 -33.34 10.73
C ILE A 32 2.06 -33.49 12.25
N PRO A 33 2.46 -34.60 12.90
CA PRO A 33 2.36 -34.76 14.36
C PRO A 33 3.19 -33.74 15.16
N THR A 34 4.25 -33.19 14.55
CA THR A 34 5.14 -32.21 15.20
C THR A 34 4.62 -30.79 15.10
N LEU A 35 3.57 -30.54 14.30
CA LEU A 35 3.00 -29.22 14.15
C LEU A 35 2.27 -28.78 15.41
N VAL A 36 2.49 -27.52 15.78
CA VAL A 36 1.97 -26.95 17.01
C VAL A 36 1.08 -25.73 16.76
N GLY A 37 0.26 -25.43 17.75
CA GLY A 37 -0.54 -24.22 17.79
C GLY A 37 0.29 -22.96 18.10
N PRO A 38 -0.28 -21.76 17.86
CA PRO A 38 0.38 -20.49 18.13
C PRO A 38 0.91 -20.31 19.56
N ILE A 39 0.23 -20.90 20.57
CA ILE A 39 0.63 -20.80 21.99
C ILE A 39 1.94 -21.54 22.24
N ALA A 40 2.09 -22.75 21.71
CA ALA A 40 3.28 -23.57 21.90
C ALA A 40 4.50 -22.93 21.21
N LEU A 41 4.34 -22.46 19.96
CA LEU A 41 5.40 -21.75 19.26
C LEU A 41 5.87 -20.52 20.04
N ARG A 42 4.94 -19.68 20.50
CA ARG A 42 5.25 -18.47 21.27
C ARG A 42 6.02 -18.75 22.56
N ARG A 43 5.66 -19.82 23.27
CA ARG A 43 6.39 -20.25 24.46
C ARG A 43 7.80 -20.73 24.12
N ALA A 44 7.94 -21.46 23.02
CA ALA A 44 9.24 -21.98 22.57
C ALA A 44 10.23 -20.87 22.20
N ILE A 45 9.76 -19.79 21.55
CA ILE A 45 10.63 -18.70 21.08
C ILE A 45 10.63 -17.45 21.99
N GLY A 46 9.90 -17.48 23.11
CA GLY A 46 9.77 -16.33 24.00
C GLY A 46 9.13 -15.11 23.34
N ALA A 47 8.00 -15.29 22.64
CA ALA A 47 7.30 -14.21 21.92
C ALA A 47 5.85 -13.98 22.39
N THR A 48 5.41 -12.72 22.32
CA THR A 48 4.01 -12.32 22.52
C THR A 48 3.15 -12.64 21.30
N LEU A 49 1.82 -12.54 21.44
CA LEU A 49 0.90 -12.79 20.32
C LEU A 49 1.05 -11.74 19.22
N ALA A 50 1.24 -10.48 19.62
CA ALA A 50 1.45 -9.37 18.70
C ALA A 50 2.75 -9.54 17.91
N GLU A 51 3.79 -10.07 18.56
CA GLU A 51 5.07 -10.37 17.91
C GLU A 51 4.94 -11.47 16.87
N LEU A 52 4.33 -12.61 17.23
CA LEU A 52 4.08 -13.68 16.28
C LEU A 52 3.24 -13.21 15.09
N ASN A 53 2.20 -12.40 15.33
CA ASN A 53 1.38 -11.86 14.26
C ASN A 53 2.16 -10.91 13.35
N GLY A 54 3.05 -10.07 13.90
CA GLY A 54 3.92 -9.19 13.11
C GLY A 54 4.91 -9.99 12.24
N LEU A 55 5.54 -11.02 12.82
CA LEU A 55 6.44 -11.92 12.10
C LEU A 55 5.71 -12.66 10.97
N LYS A 56 4.47 -13.09 11.21
CA LYS A 56 3.61 -13.70 10.19
C LYS A 56 3.24 -12.72 9.09
N ALA A 57 2.78 -11.53 9.46
CA ALA A 57 2.27 -10.53 8.52
C ALA A 57 3.35 -10.09 7.51
N ASP A 58 4.60 -9.99 7.97
CA ASP A 58 5.73 -9.61 7.13
C ASP A 58 6.47 -10.82 6.50
N GLY A 59 5.94 -12.04 6.67
CA GLY A 59 6.49 -13.25 6.08
C GLY A 59 7.83 -13.70 6.65
N VAL A 60 8.22 -13.19 7.83
CA VAL A 60 9.45 -13.59 8.54
C VAL A 60 9.30 -15.00 9.12
N LEU A 61 8.15 -15.28 9.73
CA LEU A 61 7.73 -16.64 10.08
C LEU A 61 6.53 -17.03 9.23
N VAL A 62 6.69 -18.09 8.44
CA VAL A 62 5.65 -18.58 7.56
C VAL A 62 5.07 -19.86 8.16
N PRO A 63 3.75 -19.92 8.44
CA PRO A 63 3.14 -21.16 8.88
C PRO A 63 3.22 -22.21 7.77
N ARG A 64 3.29 -23.48 8.15
CA ARG A 64 3.38 -24.60 7.20
C ARG A 64 2.17 -24.71 6.27
N THR A 65 1.02 -24.24 6.76
CA THR A 65 -0.27 -24.23 6.07
C THR A 65 -1.02 -22.95 6.44
N ASN A 66 -1.70 -22.35 5.45
CA ASN A 66 -2.56 -21.18 5.66
C ASN A 66 -4.06 -21.53 5.71
N PHE A 67 -4.42 -22.81 5.67
CA PHE A 67 -5.80 -23.24 5.84
C PHE A 67 -6.37 -22.81 7.20
N ALA A 68 -7.40 -21.97 7.16
CA ALA A 68 -8.01 -21.35 8.34
C ALA A 68 -8.57 -22.35 9.37
N THR A 69 -8.92 -23.56 8.92
CA THR A 69 -9.44 -24.65 9.78
C THR A 69 -8.35 -25.36 10.58
N ILE A 70 -7.07 -25.24 10.19
CA ILE A 70 -5.96 -25.89 10.86
C ILE A 70 -5.47 -25.02 12.03
N LYS A 71 -5.72 -25.50 13.24
CA LYS A 71 -5.37 -24.79 14.50
C LYS A 71 -3.89 -24.91 14.87
N SER A 72 -3.16 -25.86 14.28
CA SER A 72 -1.74 -26.13 14.54
C SER A 72 -0.91 -26.04 13.26
N PRO A 73 -0.63 -24.84 12.74
CA PRO A 73 0.06 -24.70 11.46
C PRO A 73 1.58 -24.50 11.59
N TRP A 74 2.15 -24.50 12.80
CA TRP A 74 3.51 -24.03 13.04
C TRP A 74 4.49 -25.17 13.30
N ARG A 75 5.74 -25.02 12.84
CA ARG A 75 6.86 -25.84 13.30
C ARG A 75 7.66 -25.06 14.35
N ILE A 76 7.98 -25.71 15.46
CA ILE A 76 8.84 -25.13 16.50
C ILE A 76 10.27 -24.91 15.96
N ALA A 77 10.75 -25.82 15.12
CA ALA A 77 12.08 -25.72 14.50
C ALA A 77 12.27 -24.40 13.72
N ASP A 78 11.28 -23.98 12.94
CA ASP A 78 11.32 -22.72 12.18
C ASP A 78 11.45 -21.50 13.13
N GLY A 79 10.78 -21.57 14.29
CA GLY A 79 10.88 -20.55 15.32
C GLY A 79 12.27 -20.49 15.98
N HIS A 80 12.85 -21.65 16.33
CA HIS A 80 14.20 -21.70 16.89
C HIS A 80 15.26 -21.28 15.89
N ALA A 81 15.16 -21.70 14.63
CA ALA A 81 16.09 -21.30 13.59
C ALA A 81 16.10 -19.76 13.40
N LEU A 82 14.93 -19.12 13.44
CA LEU A 82 14.86 -17.66 13.43
C LEU A 82 15.53 -17.04 14.66
N LEU A 83 15.30 -17.60 15.84
CA LEU A 83 15.87 -17.07 17.08
C LEU A 83 17.40 -17.19 17.08
N GLU A 84 17.93 -18.36 16.73
CA GLU A 84 19.38 -18.62 16.63
C GLU A 84 20.04 -17.70 15.59
N GLU A 85 19.41 -17.51 14.43
CA GLU A 85 19.87 -16.57 13.41
C GLU A 85 19.96 -15.13 13.96
N LEU A 86 18.91 -14.66 14.64
CA LEU A 86 18.88 -13.29 15.18
C LEU A 86 19.86 -13.12 16.35
N GLU A 87 19.95 -14.09 17.26
CA GLU A 87 20.89 -14.07 18.38
C GLU A 87 22.34 -14.02 17.90
N ALA A 88 22.67 -14.62 16.75
CA ALA A 88 24.00 -14.51 16.16
C ALA A 88 24.39 -13.07 15.76
N TYR A 89 23.42 -12.19 15.49
CA TYR A 89 23.67 -10.76 15.24
C TYR A 89 23.61 -9.91 16.51
N ALA A 90 23.09 -10.45 17.60
CA ALA A 90 22.73 -9.67 18.76
C ALA A 90 23.94 -9.39 19.66
N GLN A 91 24.00 -8.16 20.18
CA GLN A 91 24.98 -7.76 21.19
C GLN A 91 24.30 -7.58 22.54
N PRO A 92 24.94 -7.90 23.68
CA PRO A 92 24.36 -7.63 24.99
C PRO A 92 24.09 -6.13 25.17
N VAL A 93 22.85 -5.78 25.54
CA VAL A 93 22.41 -4.41 25.80
C VAL A 93 21.73 -4.34 27.16
N ALA A 94 22.03 -3.29 27.93
CA ALA A 94 21.41 -3.11 29.24
C ALA A 94 19.90 -2.84 29.10
N ALA A 95 19.09 -3.39 30.00
CA ALA A 95 17.62 -3.29 29.95
C ALA A 95 17.10 -1.84 29.87
N GLU A 96 17.81 -0.91 30.54
CA GLU A 96 17.46 0.51 30.64
C GLU A 96 18.27 1.42 29.71
N GLU A 97 18.98 0.85 28.72
CA GLU A 97 19.77 1.66 27.81
C GLU A 97 18.86 2.58 26.95
N PRO A 98 19.04 3.91 27.00
CA PRO A 98 18.14 4.83 26.31
C PRO A 98 18.09 4.61 24.79
N GLY A 99 16.87 4.54 24.26
CA GLY A 99 16.63 4.41 22.81
C GLY A 99 16.61 2.98 22.29
N TRP A 100 16.98 1.97 23.10
CA TRP A 100 16.84 0.56 22.73
C TRP A 100 15.45 0.05 23.10
N GLU A 101 14.64 -0.23 22.08
CA GLU A 101 13.25 -0.68 22.23
C GLU A 101 13.03 -1.99 21.48
N THR A 102 12.04 -2.79 21.90
CA THR A 102 11.69 -4.03 21.20
C THR A 102 11.32 -3.75 19.75
N ILE A 103 11.61 -4.70 18.86
CA ILE A 103 11.35 -4.58 17.41
C ILE A 103 9.89 -4.17 17.15
N GLN A 104 8.94 -4.71 17.91
CA GLN A 104 7.50 -4.44 17.75
C GLN A 104 7.09 -3.05 18.22
N ARG A 105 7.75 -2.52 19.26
CA ARG A 105 7.50 -1.16 19.73
C ARG A 105 8.03 -0.15 18.71
N VAL A 106 9.20 -0.40 18.14
CA VAL A 106 9.79 0.42 17.07
C VAL A 106 8.94 0.36 15.79
N HIS A 107 8.49 -0.83 15.39
CA HIS A 107 7.55 -1.02 14.28
C HIS A 107 6.31 -0.13 14.44
N LYS A 108 5.67 -0.15 15.62
CA LYS A 108 4.47 0.67 15.90
C LYS A 108 4.75 2.17 15.91
N ARG A 109 5.86 2.60 16.53
CA ARG A 109 6.19 4.03 16.67
C ARG A 109 6.63 4.67 15.36
N LEU A 110 7.38 3.93 14.55
CA LEU A 110 7.93 4.45 13.30
C LEU A 110 7.10 4.06 12.08
N ASP A 111 6.05 3.26 12.21
CA ASP A 111 5.30 2.70 11.07
C ASP A 111 6.26 2.09 10.04
N PHE A 112 7.10 1.17 10.50
CA PHE A 112 8.12 0.50 9.68
C PHE A 112 7.98 -1.02 9.83
N PRO A 113 7.82 -1.80 8.74
CA PRO A 113 7.56 -3.24 8.83
C PRO A 113 8.61 -3.98 9.66
N VAL A 114 8.16 -4.93 10.49
CA VAL A 114 9.03 -5.84 11.26
C VAL A 114 9.98 -6.59 10.34
N GLY A 115 9.49 -7.09 9.20
CA GLY A 115 10.33 -7.73 8.20
C GLY A 115 11.38 -6.79 7.60
N GLY A 116 11.08 -5.49 7.49
CA GLY A 116 12.04 -4.47 7.05
C GLY A 116 13.14 -4.23 8.08
N ILE A 117 12.81 -4.23 9.38
CA ILE A 117 13.79 -4.14 10.47
C ILE A 117 14.70 -5.37 10.46
N ILE A 118 14.12 -6.58 10.40
CA ILE A 118 14.88 -7.84 10.40
C ILE A 118 15.77 -7.97 9.16
N ALA A 119 15.29 -7.60 7.98
CA ALA A 119 16.11 -7.59 6.77
C ALA A 119 17.29 -6.60 6.91
N ALA A 120 17.07 -5.43 7.50
CA ALA A 120 18.14 -4.47 7.73
C ALA A 120 19.19 -4.99 8.72
N ILE A 121 18.78 -5.72 9.77
CA ILE A 121 19.69 -6.42 10.69
C ILE A 121 20.54 -7.45 9.93
N ARG A 122 19.91 -8.31 9.12
CA ARG A 122 20.59 -9.35 8.31
C ARG A 122 21.65 -8.77 7.37
N THR A 123 21.43 -7.55 6.87
CA THR A 123 22.40 -6.85 6.02
C THR A 123 23.46 -6.06 6.80
N GLY A 124 23.44 -6.11 8.13
CA GLY A 124 24.31 -5.30 9.00
C GLY A 124 24.00 -3.80 8.99
N SER A 125 22.87 -3.39 8.40
CA SER A 125 22.46 -1.98 8.33
C SER A 125 21.84 -1.44 9.62
N LEU A 126 21.41 -2.35 10.51
CA LEU A 126 20.91 -2.05 11.85
C LEU A 126 21.59 -2.96 12.86
N ARG A 127 21.92 -2.41 14.02
CA ARG A 127 22.38 -3.20 15.17
C ARG A 127 21.21 -3.82 15.92
N LEU A 128 21.42 -5.06 16.35
CA LEU A 128 20.51 -5.81 17.20
C LEU A 128 21.11 -5.95 18.59
N GLY A 129 20.30 -5.67 19.60
CA GLY A 129 20.63 -5.82 21.00
C GLY A 129 19.83 -6.96 21.61
N GLN A 130 20.42 -7.65 22.57
CA GLN A 130 19.75 -8.65 23.39
C GLN A 130 19.77 -8.20 24.85
N ARG A 131 18.59 -8.15 25.45
CA ARG A 131 18.41 -7.91 26.88
C ARG A 131 18.64 -9.22 27.64
N PRO A 132 19.68 -9.33 28.50
CA PRO A 132 20.05 -10.60 29.13
C PRO A 132 19.00 -11.10 30.13
N ASP A 133 18.14 -10.21 30.64
CA ASP A 133 17.07 -10.49 31.59
C ASP A 133 15.77 -10.98 30.94
N VAL A 134 15.66 -10.92 29.61
CA VAL A 134 14.44 -11.27 28.87
C VAL A 134 14.70 -12.43 27.91
N PHE A 135 14.04 -13.55 28.16
CA PHE A 135 14.16 -14.75 27.34
C PHE A 135 13.51 -14.58 25.95
N GLY A 136 14.25 -15.01 24.92
CA GLY A 136 13.76 -15.22 23.56
C GLY A 136 13.55 -13.93 22.75
N TYR A 137 12.71 -14.03 21.73
CA TYR A 137 12.49 -12.96 20.74
C TYR A 137 12.04 -11.64 21.39
N HIS A 138 11.28 -11.69 22.47
CA HIS A 138 10.85 -10.48 23.20
C HIS A 138 12.03 -9.68 23.78
N GLY A 139 13.16 -10.33 24.06
CA GLY A 139 14.38 -9.70 24.57
C GLY A 139 15.20 -8.97 23.51
N LEU A 140 14.84 -9.11 22.23
CA LEU A 140 15.54 -8.46 21.12
C LEU A 140 15.10 -7.01 20.97
N ALA A 141 16.07 -6.11 20.97
CA ALA A 141 15.88 -4.67 20.91
C ALA A 141 16.70 -4.04 19.79
N VAL A 142 16.21 -2.92 19.25
CA VAL A 142 16.90 -2.11 18.25
C VAL A 142 16.88 -0.65 18.69
N ASN A 143 17.89 0.11 18.27
CA ASN A 143 17.94 1.53 18.59
C ASN A 143 16.96 2.33 17.71
N ILE A 144 15.96 2.98 18.31
CA ILE A 144 14.89 3.68 17.59
C ILE A 144 15.40 4.80 16.68
N SER A 145 16.44 5.52 17.10
CA SER A 145 17.02 6.61 16.31
C SER A 145 17.74 6.07 15.07
N GLU A 146 18.41 4.93 15.21
CA GLU A 146 19.07 4.22 14.10
C GLU A 146 18.04 3.72 13.08
N VAL A 147 16.94 3.12 13.56
CA VAL A 147 15.84 2.69 12.68
C VAL A 147 15.16 3.87 11.99
N ALA A 148 14.97 4.99 12.68
CA ALA A 148 14.40 6.20 12.08
C ALA A 148 15.29 6.77 10.98
N ALA A 149 16.61 6.84 11.22
CA ALA A 149 17.59 7.27 10.22
C ALA A 149 17.65 6.30 9.03
N PHE A 150 17.63 4.99 9.30
CA PHE A 150 17.57 3.96 8.26
C PHE A 150 16.30 4.12 7.43
N LYS A 151 15.13 4.22 8.07
CA LYS A 151 13.84 4.46 7.40
C LYS A 151 13.91 5.71 6.52
N ALA A 152 14.48 6.81 6.99
CA ALA A 152 14.61 8.03 6.19
C ALA A 152 15.55 7.84 4.97
N ARG A 153 16.57 7.00 5.10
CA ARG A 153 17.53 6.68 4.02
C ARG A 153 16.94 5.73 2.97
N VAL A 154 16.21 4.70 3.40
CA VAL A 154 15.59 3.70 2.51
C VAL A 154 14.20 4.08 2.05
N ALA A 155 13.56 5.04 2.74
CA ALA A 155 12.43 5.74 2.18
C ALA A 155 12.91 6.26 0.82
N PRO A 156 12.18 5.98 -0.26
CA PRO A 156 12.56 6.53 -1.54
C PRO A 156 12.64 8.03 -1.32
N LYS A 157 13.85 8.60 -1.50
CA LYS A 157 14.01 10.04 -1.69
C LYS A 157 12.86 10.42 -2.62
N ARG A 158 12.06 11.43 -2.26
CA ARG A 158 11.08 12.03 -3.17
C ARG A 158 11.83 12.49 -4.43
N LYS A 159 12.18 11.55 -5.30
CA LYS A 159 12.35 11.78 -6.70
C LYS A 159 10.91 11.92 -7.18
N PRO A 160 10.51 13.07 -7.75
CA PRO A 160 9.27 13.10 -8.50
C PRO A 160 9.29 11.86 -9.40
N SER A 161 8.19 11.11 -9.34
CA SER A 161 7.96 9.89 -10.12
C SER A 161 8.66 9.94 -11.48
N ILE A 162 9.39 8.87 -11.78
CA ILE A 162 10.14 8.65 -13.03
C ILE A 162 9.15 8.38 -14.17
N ASN A 163 8.32 9.37 -14.46
CA ASN A 163 7.63 9.65 -15.72
C ASN A 163 7.52 11.17 -15.71
N GLN A 164 8.49 11.87 -16.31
CA GLN A 164 8.64 13.34 -16.27
C GLN A 164 7.44 14.13 -16.89
N GLY A 165 6.31 13.48 -17.17
CA GLY A 165 5.08 14.10 -17.67
C GLY A 165 3.78 13.55 -17.07
N GLU A 166 3.82 12.75 -16.01
CA GLU A 166 2.61 12.19 -15.39
C GLU A 166 2.32 12.78 -14.01
N MET A 167 1.09 13.25 -13.79
CA MET A 167 0.62 13.72 -12.48
C MET A 167 -0.47 12.81 -11.92
N ALA A 168 -0.66 12.80 -10.60
CA ALA A 168 -1.80 12.11 -10.00
C ALA A 168 -3.12 12.74 -10.46
N ALA A 169 -4.10 11.92 -10.81
CA ALA A 169 -5.45 12.37 -11.20
C ALA A 169 -6.07 13.30 -10.15
N ALA A 170 -5.85 13.01 -8.86
CA ALA A 170 -6.31 13.87 -7.77
C ALA A 170 -5.57 15.22 -7.71
N ALA A 171 -4.32 15.29 -8.16
CA ALA A 171 -3.59 16.55 -8.26
C ALA A 171 -4.14 17.40 -9.42
N PHE A 172 -4.38 16.78 -10.58
CA PHE A 172 -5.01 17.45 -11.72
C PHE A 172 -6.41 17.96 -11.40
N ALA A 173 -7.25 17.12 -10.78
CA ALA A 173 -8.61 17.51 -10.37
C ALA A 173 -8.60 18.79 -9.52
N ARG A 174 -7.66 18.91 -8.57
CA ARG A 174 -7.54 20.10 -7.71
C ARG A 174 -7.13 21.34 -8.51
N SER A 175 -6.18 21.24 -9.44
CA SER A 175 -5.81 22.38 -10.30
C SER A 175 -6.94 22.77 -11.25
N ALA A 176 -7.74 21.80 -11.70
CA ALA A 176 -8.95 22.00 -12.49
C ALA A 176 -10.15 22.49 -11.66
N GLY A 177 -10.02 22.71 -10.35
CA GLY A 177 -11.12 23.20 -9.51
C GLY A 177 -12.17 22.14 -9.14
N ILE A 178 -11.92 20.87 -9.41
CA ILE A 178 -12.79 19.73 -9.09
C ILE A 178 -12.41 19.23 -7.68
N ARG A 179 -13.22 19.56 -6.68
CA ARG A 179 -12.86 19.38 -5.25
C ARG A 179 -13.66 18.29 -4.52
N GLY A 180 -14.73 17.75 -5.10
CA GLY A 180 -15.54 16.73 -4.44
C GLY A 180 -14.83 15.37 -4.39
N ARG A 181 -14.93 14.68 -3.25
CA ARG A 181 -14.45 13.29 -3.12
C ARG A 181 -15.21 12.42 -4.11
N GLY A 182 -14.51 11.82 -5.06
CA GLY A 182 -15.07 10.87 -6.01
C GLY A 182 -15.59 11.46 -7.32
N GLN A 183 -15.77 12.78 -7.44
CA GLN A 183 -16.28 13.43 -8.67
C GLN A 183 -15.36 13.17 -9.87
N PHE A 184 -14.06 13.40 -9.70
CA PHE A 184 -13.09 13.14 -10.77
C PHE A 184 -12.89 11.63 -11.03
N LEU A 185 -13.07 10.80 -10.02
CA LEU A 185 -13.02 9.33 -10.20
C LEU A 185 -14.22 8.81 -10.98
N ALA A 186 -15.39 9.45 -10.86
CA ALA A 186 -16.57 9.10 -11.65
C ALA A 186 -16.37 9.42 -13.14
N LEU A 187 -15.64 10.49 -13.47
CA LEU A 187 -15.25 10.80 -14.86
C LEU A 187 -14.35 9.72 -15.46
N ILE A 188 -13.32 9.30 -14.71
CA ILE A 188 -12.40 8.22 -15.11
C ILE A 188 -13.16 6.89 -15.23
N GLY A 189 -13.89 6.49 -14.19
CA GLY A 189 -14.62 5.22 -14.14
C GLY A 189 -15.75 5.13 -15.18
N GLY A 190 -16.33 6.27 -15.58
CA GLY A 190 -17.32 6.36 -16.64
C GLY A 190 -16.72 6.44 -18.05
N GLY A 191 -15.39 6.37 -18.21
CA GLY A 191 -14.72 6.43 -19.51
C GLY A 191 -14.73 7.81 -20.18
N ASN A 192 -15.11 8.86 -19.46
CA ASN A 192 -15.16 10.22 -19.98
C ASN A 192 -13.78 10.87 -20.02
N THR A 193 -12.80 10.32 -19.32
CA THR A 193 -11.44 10.85 -19.26
C THR A 193 -10.44 9.72 -19.15
N PRO A 194 -9.42 9.66 -20.03
CA PRO A 194 -8.40 8.64 -19.94
C PRO A 194 -7.53 8.87 -18.70
N ALA A 195 -7.17 7.79 -18.02
CA ALA A 195 -6.22 7.76 -16.92
C ALA A 195 -5.66 6.35 -16.76
N MET A 196 -4.45 6.24 -16.21
CA MET A 196 -3.80 4.96 -15.95
C MET A 196 -3.82 4.64 -14.46
N LEU A 197 -4.23 3.41 -14.11
CA LEU A 197 -4.15 2.92 -12.73
C LEU A 197 -2.76 2.35 -12.46
N VAL A 198 -1.96 3.02 -11.63
CA VAL A 198 -0.59 2.64 -11.33
C VAL A 198 -0.46 2.21 -9.87
N LEU A 199 0.29 1.14 -9.61
CA LEU A 199 0.67 0.76 -8.25
C LEU A 199 1.81 1.66 -7.79
N ASN A 200 1.56 2.49 -6.78
CA ASN A 200 2.63 3.28 -6.17
C ASN A 200 3.62 2.32 -5.47
N PRO A 201 4.90 2.25 -5.89
CA PRO A 201 5.85 1.27 -5.35
C PRO A 201 6.17 1.52 -3.87
N THR A 202 5.95 2.75 -3.38
CA THR A 202 6.26 3.16 -2.01
C THR A 202 5.09 2.91 -1.07
N THR A 203 3.89 3.35 -1.45
CA THR A 203 2.70 3.24 -0.59
C THR A 203 1.95 1.93 -0.81
N ARG A 204 2.31 1.17 -1.86
CA ARG A 204 1.60 -0.02 -2.37
C ARG A 204 0.11 0.23 -2.62
N ARG A 205 -0.31 1.49 -2.72
CA ARG A 205 -1.68 1.88 -3.06
C ARG A 205 -1.79 2.03 -4.56
N ARG A 206 -2.94 1.61 -5.10
CA ARG A 206 -3.30 1.88 -6.50
C ARG A 206 -3.74 3.35 -6.59
N GLU A 207 -3.12 4.09 -7.50
CA GLU A 207 -3.38 5.50 -7.71
C GLU A 207 -3.61 5.76 -9.21
N TRP A 208 -4.67 6.51 -9.52
CA TRP A 208 -4.92 6.97 -10.88
C TRP A 208 -3.94 8.09 -11.24
N ARG A 209 -3.25 7.94 -12.37
CA ARG A 209 -2.33 8.92 -12.94
C ARG A 209 -2.79 9.35 -14.32
N MET A 210 -2.43 10.57 -14.69
CA MET A 210 -2.69 11.15 -15.99
C MET A 210 -1.36 11.62 -16.59
N SER A 211 -1.11 11.20 -17.82
CA SER A 211 -0.06 11.73 -18.68
C SER A 211 -0.45 13.10 -19.22
N ARG A 212 0.48 13.77 -19.92
CA ARG A 212 0.17 15.03 -20.61
C ARG A 212 -0.89 14.82 -21.70
N ASP A 213 -0.83 13.70 -22.42
CA ASP A 213 -1.80 13.35 -23.46
C ASP A 213 -3.19 13.12 -22.86
N ASP A 214 -3.27 12.48 -21.69
CA ASP A 214 -4.55 12.29 -20.98
C ASP A 214 -5.17 13.63 -20.56
N ILE A 215 -4.34 14.56 -20.09
CA ILE A 215 -4.77 15.91 -19.72
C ILE A 215 -5.24 16.67 -20.97
N THR A 216 -4.50 16.60 -22.07
CA THR A 216 -4.91 17.24 -23.34
C THR A 216 -6.21 16.65 -23.89
N ALA A 217 -6.41 15.33 -23.76
CA ALA A 217 -7.67 14.68 -24.14
C ALA A 217 -8.85 15.15 -23.26
N PHE A 218 -8.61 15.40 -21.97
CA PHE A 218 -9.59 16.03 -21.09
C PHE A 218 -9.91 17.46 -21.54
N GLU A 219 -8.89 18.30 -21.68
CA GLU A 219 -9.01 19.73 -22.04
C GLU A 219 -9.60 19.94 -23.45
N ALA A 220 -9.52 18.95 -24.34
CA ALA A 220 -10.17 19.00 -25.65
C ALA A 220 -11.70 18.96 -25.54
N ASN A 221 -12.23 18.15 -24.61
CA ASN A 221 -13.67 17.87 -24.52
C ASN A 221 -14.35 18.62 -23.37
N TYR A 222 -13.60 18.93 -22.32
CA TYR A 222 -14.11 19.45 -21.06
C TYR A 222 -13.35 20.69 -20.60
N THR A 223 -14.06 21.53 -19.85
CA THR A 223 -13.49 22.69 -19.18
C THR A 223 -14.12 22.87 -17.80
N THR A 224 -13.51 23.71 -16.97
CA THR A 224 -14.03 24.10 -15.66
C THR A 224 -13.87 25.60 -15.49
N PRO A 225 -14.58 26.25 -14.54
CA PRO A 225 -14.39 27.67 -14.26
C PRO A 225 -12.92 28.03 -13.95
N SER A 226 -12.17 27.12 -13.31
CA SER A 226 -10.74 27.31 -13.05
C SER A 226 -9.89 27.27 -14.32
N MET A 227 -10.20 26.37 -15.26
CA MET A 227 -9.53 26.34 -16.56
C MET A 227 -9.88 27.56 -17.41
N LEU A 228 -11.15 27.97 -17.42
CA LEU A 228 -11.60 29.17 -18.12
C LEU A 228 -10.94 30.43 -17.57
N SER A 229 -10.83 30.55 -16.24
CA SER A 229 -10.14 31.69 -15.60
C SER A 229 -8.67 31.75 -15.99
N ALA A 230 -8.01 30.59 -16.08
CA ALA A 230 -6.63 30.51 -16.57
C ALA A 230 -6.51 30.83 -18.07
N GLU A 231 -7.50 30.45 -18.88
CA GLU A 231 -7.50 30.70 -20.33
C GLU A 231 -7.83 32.16 -20.68
N THR A 232 -8.76 32.78 -19.95
CA THR A 232 -9.30 34.10 -20.30
C THR A 232 -8.87 35.22 -19.37
N GLY A 233 -8.15 34.96 -18.28
CA GLY A 233 -7.77 35.99 -17.29
C GLY A 233 -8.91 36.49 -16.38
N VAL A 234 -10.16 36.24 -16.79
CA VAL A 234 -11.36 36.65 -16.06
C VAL A 234 -11.50 35.95 -14.71
N HIS A 235 -12.00 36.67 -13.71
CA HIS A 235 -12.22 36.16 -12.35
C HIS A 235 -13.31 35.07 -12.29
N LEU A 236 -13.11 34.07 -11.43
CA LEU A 236 -13.98 32.88 -11.26
C LEU A 236 -15.46 33.20 -11.04
N ASN A 237 -15.77 34.24 -10.26
CA ASN A 237 -17.16 34.61 -9.97
C ASN A 237 -17.87 35.17 -11.20
N THR A 238 -17.15 35.93 -12.04
CA THR A 238 -17.69 36.46 -13.29
C THR A 238 -17.97 35.33 -14.27
N ILE A 239 -17.03 34.38 -14.42
CA ILE A 239 -17.23 33.20 -15.27
C ILE A 239 -18.46 32.40 -14.82
N ARG A 240 -18.64 32.18 -13.52
CA ARG A 240 -19.82 31.47 -12.98
C ARG A 240 -21.12 32.23 -13.28
N ALA A 241 -21.12 33.55 -13.11
CA ALA A 241 -22.29 34.37 -13.38
C ALA A 241 -22.70 34.32 -14.86
N VAL A 242 -21.73 34.39 -15.78
CA VAL A 242 -22.00 34.32 -17.23
C VAL A 242 -22.45 32.91 -17.65
N LEU A 243 -21.80 31.85 -17.14
CA LEU A 243 -22.27 30.48 -17.40
C LEU A 243 -23.72 30.28 -16.94
N GLN A 244 -24.10 30.88 -15.81
CA GLN A 244 -25.47 30.82 -15.29
C GLN A 244 -26.45 31.66 -16.11
N SER A 245 -26.08 32.87 -16.54
CA SER A 245 -26.96 33.72 -17.35
C SER A 245 -27.23 33.14 -18.74
N GLU A 246 -26.23 32.49 -19.32
CA GLU A 246 -26.32 31.80 -20.62
C GLU A 246 -26.95 30.40 -20.49
N GLY A 247 -27.38 30.01 -19.29
CA GLY A 247 -28.07 28.73 -19.05
C GLY A 247 -27.22 27.48 -19.26
N VAL A 248 -25.89 27.62 -19.34
CA VAL A 248 -24.97 26.51 -19.62
C VAL A 248 -24.92 25.57 -18.42
N GLN A 249 -25.40 24.34 -18.63
CA GLN A 249 -25.46 23.34 -17.57
C GLN A 249 -24.14 22.57 -17.43
N PRO A 250 -23.73 22.20 -16.20
CA PRO A 250 -22.62 21.27 -16.00
C PRO A 250 -22.88 19.93 -16.67
N PHE A 251 -21.83 19.31 -17.17
CA PHE A 251 -21.84 17.96 -17.71
C PHE A 251 -22.22 16.96 -16.61
N ARG A 252 -23.21 16.11 -16.89
CA ARG A 252 -23.71 15.09 -15.98
C ARG A 252 -23.78 13.73 -16.68
N PRO A 253 -22.69 12.94 -16.69
CA PRO A 253 -22.71 11.62 -17.33
C PRO A 253 -23.65 10.70 -16.55
N ASN A 254 -24.62 10.09 -17.23
CA ASN A 254 -25.63 9.20 -16.62
C ASN A 254 -26.35 9.83 -15.41
N GLY A 255 -26.56 11.15 -15.41
CA GLY A 255 -27.21 11.89 -14.33
C GLY A 255 -26.34 12.10 -13.08
N LEU A 256 -25.06 11.70 -13.09
CA LEU A 256 -24.13 11.89 -11.98
C LEU A 256 -23.61 13.33 -11.93
N ASP A 257 -23.63 13.92 -10.74
CA ASP A 257 -22.98 15.20 -10.49
C ASP A 257 -21.46 15.02 -10.33
N VAL A 258 -20.72 15.41 -11.36
CA VAL A 258 -19.25 15.38 -11.40
C VAL A 258 -18.62 16.74 -11.06
N GLY A 259 -19.41 17.66 -10.50
CA GLY A 259 -18.98 19.01 -10.15
C GLY A 259 -19.06 19.98 -11.34
N PRO A 260 -18.38 21.14 -11.25
CA PRO A 260 -18.47 22.21 -12.25
C PRO A 260 -17.59 21.91 -13.47
N VAL A 261 -17.85 20.78 -14.12
CA VAL A 261 -17.23 20.36 -15.38
C VAL A 261 -18.23 20.62 -16.49
N TYR A 262 -17.79 21.24 -17.58
CA TYR A 262 -18.63 21.63 -18.70
C TYR A 262 -18.05 21.09 -20.00
N LEU A 263 -18.90 20.79 -20.99
CA LEU A 263 -18.44 20.43 -22.32
C LEU A 263 -17.89 21.67 -23.03
N ARG A 264 -16.76 21.53 -23.72
CA ARG A 264 -16.07 22.67 -24.34
C ARG A 264 -16.93 23.36 -25.41
N ASN A 265 -17.61 22.57 -26.24
CA ASN A 265 -18.54 23.06 -27.27
C ASN A 265 -19.69 23.90 -26.69
N ALA A 266 -20.20 23.57 -25.50
CA ALA A 266 -21.29 24.29 -24.85
C ALA A 266 -20.82 25.64 -24.25
N VAL A 267 -19.52 25.81 -24.03
CA VAL A 267 -18.93 26.97 -23.37
C VAL A 267 -18.23 27.90 -24.37
N GLU A 268 -17.94 27.45 -25.60
CA GLU A 268 -17.33 28.28 -26.66
C GLU A 268 -18.01 29.65 -26.86
N PRO A 269 -19.36 29.77 -26.94
CA PRO A 269 -20.01 31.08 -27.08
C PRO A 269 -19.75 32.00 -25.88
N VAL A 270 -19.70 31.42 -24.67
CA VAL A 270 -19.43 32.14 -23.43
C VAL A 270 -18.00 32.67 -23.40
N VAL A 271 -17.02 31.86 -23.85
CA VAL A 271 -15.62 32.28 -23.93
C VAL A 271 -15.43 33.43 -24.90
N ALA A 272 -16.10 33.40 -26.05
CA ALA A 272 -16.06 34.50 -27.01
C ALA A 272 -16.62 35.80 -26.42
N LEU A 273 -17.70 35.71 -25.64
CA LEU A 273 -18.28 36.85 -24.94
C LEU A 273 -17.36 37.40 -23.84
N LEU A 274 -16.74 36.53 -23.05
CA LEU A 274 -15.79 36.91 -22.00
C LEU A 274 -14.55 37.63 -22.55
N LYS A 275 -13.97 37.13 -23.65
CA LYS A 275 -12.81 37.77 -24.31
C LYS A 275 -13.16 39.11 -24.96
N SER A 276 -14.41 39.32 -25.37
CA SER A 276 -14.88 40.58 -25.96
C SER A 276 -15.09 41.70 -24.93
N GLN A 277 -15.19 41.37 -23.63
CA GLN A 277 -15.40 42.35 -22.57
C GLN A 277 -14.11 42.87 -21.91
N GLU A 278 -12.95 42.21 -22.11
CA GLU A 278 -11.64 42.72 -21.65
C GLU A 278 -11.05 43.81 -22.55
N GLY A 279 -11.65 44.07 -23.71
CA GLY A 279 -11.23 45.09 -24.67
C GLY A 279 -11.86 46.49 -24.47
N LYS A 280 -12.48 46.77 -23.33
CA LYS A 280 -13.07 48.08 -22.99
C LYS A 280 -12.53 48.65 -21.70
#